data_AF-A0A846BW55-F1
#
_entry.id   AF-A0A846BW55-F1
#
_cell.length_a   1.000
_cell.length_b   1.000
_cell.length_c   1.000
_cell.angle_alpha   90.00
_cell.angle_beta   90.00
_cell.angle_gamma   90.00
#
_symmetry.space_group_name_H-M   'P 1'
#
loop_
_entity.id
_entity.type
_entity.pdbx_description
1 polymer ?
#
loop_
_entity_poly.entity_id
_entity_poly.type
_entity_poly.pdbx_seq_one_letter_code
_entity_poly.pdbx_strand_id
1 'polypeptide(L)'
;MNNKQSPTKPIIFGLTLTSLLFGGLGIFKPLITPKIASAISLNQFPFQLSLKFRLPSKGTPGRRRGAGSRDGYCISDEKLVALMPQTNFGLTVAERPTFWFYVPYQSDQLEAEFLLEDNEGNKIDSQIVALNNTPGIVKVTLPENLPPLEVEQLYVWRLSVICDPDNRLDDDYVWGGFELVSMSFEIKNQLKDKTKRERLKIYAANGLWFDVVTTLAELRESNVEEQDLDEDWVELLQQVGLEEISDKLLVDCCTSEQ
;
A
#
# COMPACT_ATOMS: atom_id res chain seq x y z
N MET A 1 -57.46 -2.45 -3.11
CA MET A 1 -58.87 -2.86 -2.95
C MET A 1 -59.18 -3.98 -3.94
N ASN A 2 -59.46 -5.15 -3.39
CA ASN A 2 -60.37 -6.21 -3.85
C ASN A 2 -60.31 -6.70 -5.31
N ASN A 3 -59.48 -7.72 -5.48
CA ASN A 3 -59.85 -9.11 -5.84
C ASN A 3 -61.30 -9.32 -6.29
N LYS A 4 -61.51 -9.86 -7.51
CA LYS A 4 -62.83 -10.29 -8.01
C LYS A 4 -62.81 -11.77 -8.44
N GLN A 5 -63.85 -12.45 -8.00
CA GLN A 5 -64.12 -13.88 -8.01
C GLN A 5 -64.14 -14.57 -9.40
N SER A 6 -63.50 -15.74 -9.47
CA SER A 6 -64.03 -17.10 -9.79
C SER A 6 -65.54 -17.24 -10.15
N PRO A 7 -66.01 -18.38 -10.71
CA PRO A 7 -65.55 -19.17 -11.86
C PRO A 7 -66.73 -19.49 -12.83
N THR A 8 -66.45 -19.90 -14.07
CA THR A 8 -67.47 -20.49 -14.96
C THR A 8 -67.07 -21.87 -15.48
N LYS A 9 -68.12 -22.69 -15.55
CA LYS A 9 -68.26 -24.15 -15.65
C LYS A 9 -67.89 -24.76 -17.03
N PRO A 10 -67.86 -26.11 -17.12
CA PRO A 10 -67.26 -26.89 -18.21
C PRO A 10 -68.25 -27.14 -19.35
N ILE A 11 -67.80 -27.69 -20.49
CA ILE A 11 -68.57 -28.48 -21.50
C ILE A 11 -67.55 -28.95 -22.57
N ILE A 12 -67.19 -30.23 -22.61
CA ILE A 12 -67.72 -31.35 -23.44
C ILE A 12 -67.21 -31.38 -24.89
N PHE A 13 -66.54 -32.52 -25.16
CA PHE A 13 -66.36 -33.30 -26.39
C PHE A 13 -66.79 -32.72 -27.75
N GLY A 14 -65.82 -32.74 -28.69
CA GLY A 14 -66.06 -32.74 -30.12
C GLY A 14 -64.97 -33.53 -30.84
N LEU A 15 -65.33 -34.74 -31.29
CA LEU A 15 -64.61 -35.53 -32.29
C LEU A 15 -64.41 -34.71 -33.58
N THR A 16 -63.27 -34.87 -34.26
CA THR A 16 -63.14 -35.60 -35.54
C THR A 16 -61.80 -35.32 -36.23
N LEU A 17 -61.03 -36.39 -36.40
CA LEU A 17 -60.41 -36.87 -37.64
C LEU A 17 -60.04 -35.83 -38.72
N THR A 18 -58.76 -35.66 -38.99
CA THR A 18 -58.22 -35.63 -40.37
C THR A 18 -56.72 -35.93 -40.35
N SER A 19 -56.38 -37.03 -41.01
CA SER A 19 -55.05 -37.50 -41.35
C SER A 19 -54.38 -36.60 -42.39
N LEU A 20 -53.09 -36.30 -42.24
CA LEU A 20 -52.18 -36.12 -43.40
C LEU A 20 -50.70 -36.25 -42.97
N LEU A 21 -50.16 -37.40 -43.39
CA LEU A 21 -48.77 -37.70 -43.80
C LEU A 21 -47.73 -36.59 -43.64
N PHE A 22 -46.63 -36.89 -42.94
CA PHE A 22 -45.30 -36.65 -43.49
C PHE A 22 -44.32 -37.65 -42.90
N GLY A 23 -43.63 -38.36 -43.80
CA GLY A 23 -42.59 -39.31 -43.45
C GLY A 23 -41.41 -38.62 -42.78
N GLY A 24 -40.85 -39.30 -41.79
CA GLY A 24 -39.57 -38.97 -41.21
C GLY A 24 -39.03 -40.21 -40.54
N LEU A 25 -38.02 -40.83 -41.16
CA LEU A 25 -37.16 -41.81 -40.50
C LEU A 25 -36.51 -41.13 -39.29
N GLY A 26 -37.12 -41.27 -38.12
CA GLY A 26 -36.53 -40.91 -36.85
C GLY A 26 -35.41 -41.90 -36.51
N ILE A 27 -34.22 -41.64 -37.04
CA ILE A 27 -32.99 -42.20 -36.49
C ILE A 27 -32.89 -41.67 -35.06
N PHE A 28 -33.20 -42.52 -34.08
CA PHE A 28 -32.90 -42.25 -32.68
C PHE A 28 -31.37 -42.14 -32.56
N LYS A 29 -30.85 -40.92 -32.68
CA LYS A 29 -29.51 -40.62 -32.16
C LYS A 29 -29.61 -40.77 -30.65
N PRO A 30 -28.83 -41.66 -30.02
CA PRO A 30 -28.73 -41.66 -28.57
C PRO A 30 -28.26 -40.25 -28.17
N LEU A 31 -29.00 -39.63 -27.25
CA LEU A 31 -28.57 -38.41 -26.60
C LEU A 31 -27.40 -38.81 -25.70
N ILE A 32 -26.21 -38.90 -26.29
CA ILE A 32 -24.95 -38.92 -25.55
C ILE A 32 -24.89 -37.55 -24.92
N THR A 33 -25.35 -37.45 -23.66
CA THR A 33 -25.02 -36.31 -22.83
C THR A 33 -23.50 -36.25 -22.81
N PRO A 34 -22.87 -35.19 -23.34
CA PRO A 34 -21.45 -35.03 -23.09
C PRO A 34 -21.35 -34.93 -21.58
N LYS A 35 -20.66 -35.89 -20.97
CA LYS A 35 -20.11 -35.69 -19.64
C LYS A 35 -19.23 -34.46 -19.81
N ILE A 36 -19.76 -33.29 -19.44
CA ILE A 36 -19.01 -32.05 -19.43
C ILE A 36 -17.91 -32.35 -18.43
N ALA A 37 -16.76 -32.76 -18.97
CA ALA A 37 -15.52 -32.71 -18.23
C ALA A 37 -15.39 -31.23 -17.90
N SER A 38 -15.70 -30.86 -16.67
CA SER A 38 -15.34 -29.57 -16.14
C SER A 38 -13.85 -29.44 -16.44
N ALA A 39 -13.50 -28.59 -17.40
CA ALA A 39 -12.15 -28.10 -17.50
C ALA A 39 -11.91 -27.46 -16.13
N ILE A 40 -11.12 -28.13 -15.29
CA ILE A 40 -10.53 -27.49 -14.14
C ILE A 40 -9.79 -26.33 -14.77
N SER A 41 -10.35 -25.12 -14.62
CA SER A 41 -9.63 -23.92 -14.96
C SER A 41 -8.34 -24.01 -14.16
N LEU A 42 -7.21 -24.17 -14.85
CA LEU A 42 -5.89 -23.95 -14.26
C LEU A 42 -5.76 -22.44 -14.03
N ASN A 43 -6.70 -21.88 -13.28
CA ASN A 43 -6.64 -20.50 -12.88
C ASN A 43 -5.60 -20.45 -11.77
N GLN A 44 -4.43 -19.98 -12.20
CA GLN A 44 -3.65 -19.02 -11.44
C GLN A 44 -3.14 -19.61 -10.13
N PHE A 45 -1.99 -20.29 -10.22
CA PHE A 45 -1.08 -20.28 -9.08
C PHE A 45 -0.94 -18.81 -8.65
N PRO A 46 -1.26 -18.46 -7.38
CA PRO A 46 -1.05 -17.11 -6.92
C PRO A 46 0.42 -16.79 -7.19
N PHE A 47 0.65 -15.70 -7.91
CA PHE A 47 1.99 -15.17 -8.08
C PHE A 47 2.39 -14.63 -6.70
N GLN A 48 2.85 -15.52 -5.82
CA GLN A 48 3.36 -15.12 -4.53
C GLN A 48 4.60 -14.27 -4.79
N LEU A 49 4.49 -12.99 -4.47
CA LEU A 49 5.52 -12.02 -4.73
C LEU A 49 6.56 -12.09 -3.62
N SER A 50 7.48 -13.07 -3.65
CA SER A 50 8.63 -13.00 -2.72
C SER A 50 9.47 -11.77 -3.08
N LEU A 51 9.31 -10.72 -2.29
CA LEU A 51 9.86 -9.40 -2.54
C LEU A 51 11.27 -9.36 -1.94
N LYS A 52 12.24 -9.96 -2.63
CA LYS A 52 13.64 -9.91 -2.16
C LYS A 52 14.21 -8.51 -2.34
N PHE A 53 14.26 -7.73 -1.27
CA PHE A 53 14.78 -6.37 -1.28
C PHE A 53 16.31 -6.37 -1.29
N ARG A 54 16.89 -5.60 -2.21
CA ARG A 54 18.33 -5.36 -2.25
C ARG A 54 18.66 -4.11 -1.45
N LEU A 55 19.23 -4.30 -0.26
CA LEU A 55 19.76 -3.18 0.52
C LEU A 55 20.85 -2.43 -0.26
N PRO A 56 20.81 -1.08 -0.30
CA PRO A 56 21.95 -0.29 -0.76
C PRO A 56 23.21 -0.64 0.03
N SER A 57 24.37 -0.63 -0.61
CA SER A 57 25.65 -0.85 0.07
C SER A 57 26.08 0.34 0.94
N LYS A 58 25.41 1.49 0.78
CA LYS A 58 25.61 2.70 1.57
C LYS A 58 24.72 2.65 2.82
N GLY A 59 25.20 3.27 3.90
CA GLY A 59 24.44 3.55 5.11
C GLY A 59 24.76 4.95 5.60
N THR A 60 23.93 5.47 6.50
CA THR A 60 24.21 6.74 7.19
C THR A 60 23.99 6.56 8.68
N PRO A 61 24.72 7.28 9.55
CA PRO A 61 24.31 7.39 10.94
C PRO A 61 22.85 7.81 11.02
N GLY A 62 22.16 7.36 12.06
CA GLY A 62 20.95 8.03 12.51
C GLY A 62 20.05 7.21 13.38
N ARG A 63 18.81 7.67 13.50
CA ARG A 63 17.89 7.22 14.54
C ARG A 63 16.60 6.73 13.89
N ARG A 64 16.56 5.43 13.60
CA ARG A 64 15.36 4.78 13.08
C ARG A 64 14.27 4.57 14.13
N ARG A 65 14.64 4.50 15.40
CA ARG A 65 13.72 4.31 16.53
C ARG A 65 13.89 5.43 17.55
N GLY A 66 12.78 6.04 17.92
CA GLY A 66 12.66 6.99 19.01
C GLY A 66 13.00 6.38 20.36
N ALA A 67 13.06 7.23 21.38
CA ALA A 67 13.17 6.84 22.77
C ALA A 67 11.75 6.97 23.30
N GLY A 68 11.06 5.84 23.48
CA GLY A 68 9.70 5.86 24.00
C GLY A 68 9.63 6.72 25.26
N SER A 69 8.63 7.59 25.32
CA SER A 69 8.45 8.51 26.44
C SER A 69 7.48 7.92 27.47
N ARG A 70 7.84 8.07 28.74
CA ARG A 70 7.11 7.54 29.90
C ARG A 70 6.41 8.62 30.72
N ASP A 71 6.61 9.88 30.37
CA ASP A 71 6.11 11.06 31.09
C ASP A 71 5.64 12.13 30.09
N GLY A 72 4.74 13.02 30.53
CA GLY A 72 4.26 14.14 29.71
C GLY A 72 3.11 13.78 28.75
N TYR A 73 3.10 14.40 27.57
CA TYR A 73 1.98 14.33 26.60
C TYR A 73 2.11 13.20 25.55
N CYS A 74 3.30 12.64 25.36
CA CYS A 74 3.56 11.50 24.47
C CYS A 74 3.82 10.21 25.26
N ILE A 75 2.81 9.68 25.95
CA ILE A 75 3.00 8.47 26.77
C ILE A 75 2.73 7.23 25.92
N SER A 76 3.74 6.39 25.71
CA SER A 76 3.57 5.08 25.08
C SER A 76 4.68 4.10 25.48
N ASP A 77 4.33 2.83 25.64
CA ASP A 77 5.30 1.74 25.80
C ASP A 77 5.94 1.32 24.46
N GLU A 78 5.35 1.73 23.35
CA GLU A 78 5.89 1.56 22.00
C GLU A 78 6.74 2.78 21.59
N LYS A 79 7.51 2.64 20.52
CA LYS A 79 8.47 3.67 20.07
C LYS A 79 8.03 4.28 18.76
N LEU A 80 8.35 5.56 18.54
CA LEU A 80 8.34 6.14 17.20
C LEU A 80 9.31 5.35 16.31
N VAL A 81 8.88 4.91 15.14
CA VAL A 81 9.73 4.14 14.22
C VAL A 81 9.65 4.71 12.81
N ALA A 82 10.79 5.00 12.19
CA ALA A 82 10.85 5.23 10.76
C ALA A 82 10.87 3.90 10.00
N LEU A 83 10.03 3.76 8.98
CA LEU A 83 10.03 2.60 8.09
C LEU A 83 11.23 2.73 7.14
N MET A 84 12.40 2.34 7.65
CA MET A 84 13.68 2.41 6.96
C MET A 84 14.46 1.11 7.10
N PRO A 85 15.42 0.83 6.21
CA PRO A 85 16.38 -0.24 6.42
C PRO A 85 17.23 -0.05 7.68
N GLN A 86 17.86 -1.13 8.16
CA GLN A 86 18.78 -1.06 9.31
C GLN A 86 19.98 -0.16 9.06
N THR A 87 20.36 0.03 7.79
CA THR A 87 21.41 0.97 7.36
C THR A 87 21.01 2.44 7.50
N ASN A 88 19.75 2.71 7.88
CA ASN A 88 19.13 4.02 8.03
C ASN A 88 19.20 4.90 6.76
N PHE A 89 19.33 4.25 5.61
CA PHE A 89 19.54 4.86 4.31
C PHE A 89 18.70 4.17 3.25
N GLY A 90 18.14 4.93 2.31
CA GLY A 90 17.35 4.41 1.20
C GLY A 90 17.65 5.12 -0.12
N LEU A 91 17.26 4.50 -1.23
CA LEU A 91 17.31 5.12 -2.56
C LEU A 91 15.88 5.38 -3.05
N THR A 92 15.73 6.39 -3.88
CA THR A 92 14.46 6.69 -4.55
C THR A 92 14.70 7.18 -5.96
N VAL A 93 13.76 6.93 -6.87
CA VAL A 93 13.68 7.61 -8.18
C VAL A 93 12.55 8.64 -8.23
N ALA A 94 11.72 8.72 -7.18
CA ALA A 94 10.69 9.72 -7.05
C ALA A 94 11.32 11.08 -6.69
N GLU A 95 11.13 12.08 -7.55
CA GLU A 95 11.61 13.46 -7.38
C GLU A 95 11.09 14.13 -6.08
N ARG A 96 10.01 13.60 -5.52
CA ARG A 96 9.39 13.96 -4.24
C ARG A 96 8.99 12.69 -3.50
N PRO A 97 9.89 12.08 -2.73
CA PRO A 97 9.57 10.83 -2.05
C PRO A 97 8.52 11.01 -0.96
N THR A 98 7.84 9.91 -0.64
CA THR A 98 6.99 9.77 0.55
C THR A 98 7.74 9.02 1.64
N PHE A 99 7.66 9.53 2.86
CA PHE A 99 8.28 8.98 4.06
C PHE A 99 7.23 8.31 4.92
N TRP A 100 7.58 7.19 5.55
CA TRP A 100 6.64 6.38 6.32
C TRP A 100 7.14 6.16 7.74
N PHE A 101 6.24 6.30 8.70
CA PHE A 101 6.56 6.23 10.13
C PHE A 101 5.48 5.46 10.89
N TYR A 102 5.84 4.70 11.91
CA TYR A 102 4.91 4.25 12.93
C TYR A 102 4.93 5.26 14.09
N VAL A 103 3.79 5.88 14.35
CA VAL A 103 3.58 6.81 15.46
C VAL A 103 2.77 6.10 16.55
N PRO A 104 3.32 5.91 17.75
CA PRO A 104 2.68 5.15 18.82
C PRO A 104 1.86 6.03 19.79
N TYR A 105 1.78 7.33 19.52
CA TYR A 105 1.20 8.34 20.40
C TYR A 105 -0.21 8.70 19.95
N GLN A 106 -1.04 9.21 20.87
CA GLN A 106 -2.38 9.71 20.58
C GLN A 106 -2.68 10.92 21.47
N SER A 107 -3.09 12.03 20.87
CA SER A 107 -3.55 13.24 21.56
C SER A 107 -4.47 14.06 20.64
N ASP A 108 -5.35 14.89 21.21
CA ASP A 108 -6.37 15.66 20.47
C ASP A 108 -5.77 16.66 19.47
N GLN A 109 -4.52 17.10 19.69
CA GLN A 109 -3.79 18.06 18.84
C GLN A 109 -2.34 17.64 18.67
N LEU A 110 -2.10 16.34 18.43
CA LEU A 110 -0.74 15.85 18.21
C LEU A 110 -0.22 16.33 16.84
N GLU A 111 0.97 16.91 16.83
CA GLU A 111 1.64 17.37 15.63
C GLU A 111 3.05 16.77 15.54
N ALA A 112 3.61 16.77 14.33
CA ALA A 112 5.02 16.51 14.10
C ALA A 112 5.61 17.55 13.16
N GLU A 113 6.86 17.90 13.43
CA GLU A 113 7.68 18.66 12.50
C GLU A 113 8.46 17.69 11.62
N PHE A 114 8.27 17.79 10.30
CA PHE A 114 9.13 17.14 9.32
C PHE A 114 10.09 18.16 8.73
N LEU A 115 11.37 17.82 8.72
CA LEU A 115 12.46 18.66 8.19
C LEU A 115 13.24 17.87 7.14
N LEU A 116 13.47 18.51 5.99
CA LEU A 116 14.34 18.01 4.93
C LEU A 116 15.54 18.94 4.75
N GLU A 117 16.74 18.37 4.78
CA GLU A 117 18.01 19.06 4.61
C GLU A 117 18.81 18.39 3.48
N ASP A 118 19.65 19.18 2.80
CA ASP A 118 20.69 18.62 1.93
C ASP A 118 21.88 18.07 2.75
N ASN A 119 22.89 17.56 2.05
CA ASN A 119 24.10 17.02 2.67
C ASN A 119 25.01 18.08 3.31
N GLU A 120 24.79 19.36 3.06
CA GLU A 120 25.50 20.48 3.69
C GLU A 120 24.76 20.99 4.94
N GLY A 121 23.56 20.48 5.20
CA GLY A 121 22.70 20.92 6.30
C GLY A 121 21.86 22.16 5.95
N ASN A 122 21.76 22.53 4.66
CA ASN A 122 20.85 23.58 4.25
C ASN A 122 19.42 23.03 4.25
N LYS A 123 18.51 23.77 4.88
CA LYS A 123 17.09 23.43 4.90
C LYS A 123 16.49 23.53 3.50
N ILE A 124 15.93 22.44 3.02
CA ILE A 124 15.19 22.33 1.75
C ILE A 124 13.69 22.52 1.99
N ASP A 125 13.14 21.86 3.01
CA ASP A 125 11.73 21.93 3.34
C ASP A 125 11.50 21.74 4.85
N SER A 126 10.41 22.29 5.36
CA SER A 126 9.96 22.09 6.74
C SER A 126 8.46 22.27 6.82
N GLN A 127 7.78 21.28 7.39
CA GLN A 127 6.32 21.23 7.48
C GLN A 127 5.89 20.79 8.87
N ILE A 128 4.81 21.39 9.36
CA ILE A 128 4.04 20.89 10.50
C ILE A 128 2.96 19.96 9.96
N VAL A 129 2.88 18.77 10.54
CA VAL A 129 1.98 17.69 10.12
C VAL A 129 1.09 17.34 11.29
N ALA A 130 -0.23 17.51 11.11
CA ALA A 130 -1.18 17.00 12.07
C ALA A 130 -1.14 15.47 12.09
N LEU A 131 -1.04 14.85 13.27
CA LEU A 131 -1.00 13.40 13.46
C LEU A 131 -2.37 12.85 13.86
N ASN A 132 -3.38 13.17 13.06
CA ASN A 132 -4.75 12.69 13.28
C ASN A 132 -4.83 11.16 13.19
N ASN A 133 -5.78 10.51 13.87
CA ASN A 133 -6.02 9.07 13.77
C ASN A 133 -4.81 8.17 14.15
N THR A 134 -3.85 8.69 14.90
CA THR A 134 -2.77 7.90 15.54
C THR A 134 -3.29 7.26 16.85
N PRO A 135 -2.74 6.10 17.28
CA PRO A 135 -1.51 5.45 16.83
C PRO A 135 -1.66 4.64 15.54
N GLY A 136 -0.62 4.64 14.70
CA GLY A 136 -0.65 3.96 13.41
C GLY A 136 0.57 4.25 12.52
N ILE A 137 0.61 3.61 11.35
CA ILE A 137 1.59 3.87 10.30
C ILE A 137 1.07 5.02 9.44
N VAL A 138 1.85 6.09 9.43
CA VAL A 138 1.55 7.37 8.79
C VAL A 138 2.48 7.61 7.60
N LYS A 139 2.02 8.43 6.66
CA LYS A 139 2.83 8.92 5.53
C LYS A 139 3.01 10.43 5.59
N VAL A 140 4.20 10.88 5.22
CA VAL A 140 4.55 12.29 5.03
C VAL A 140 5.10 12.44 3.62
N THR A 141 4.46 13.26 2.79
CA THR A 141 4.87 13.49 1.40
C THR A 141 5.34 14.92 1.23
N LEU A 142 6.41 15.13 0.46
CA LEU A 142 6.88 16.47 0.16
C LEU A 142 5.82 17.26 -0.62
N PRO A 143 5.68 18.58 -0.37
CA PRO A 143 4.69 19.41 -1.04
C PRO A 143 4.86 19.40 -2.57
N GLU A 144 3.75 19.47 -3.31
CA GLU A 144 3.78 19.52 -4.78
C GLU A 144 4.45 20.80 -5.33
N ASN A 145 4.42 21.89 -4.56
CA ASN A 145 4.99 23.18 -4.91
C ASN A 145 6.48 23.34 -4.58
N LEU A 146 7.08 22.39 -3.83
CA LEU A 146 8.55 22.33 -3.68
C LEU A 146 9.18 22.20 -5.09
N PRO A 147 10.43 22.55 -5.38
CA PRO A 147 11.05 22.10 -6.63
C PRO A 147 11.37 20.59 -6.59
N PRO A 148 11.43 19.88 -7.74
CA PRO A 148 12.00 18.53 -7.78
C PRO A 148 13.38 18.51 -7.12
N LEU A 149 13.66 17.47 -6.33
CA LEU A 149 14.98 17.29 -5.73
C LEU A 149 16.04 17.01 -6.81
N GLU A 150 17.29 17.32 -6.51
CA GLU A 150 18.40 17.10 -7.44
C GLU A 150 18.83 15.63 -7.44
N VAL A 151 19.11 15.14 -8.64
CA VAL A 151 19.52 13.75 -8.87
C VAL A 151 20.98 13.59 -8.45
N GLU A 152 21.32 12.42 -7.90
CA GLU A 152 22.63 12.05 -7.35
C GLU A 152 23.04 12.89 -6.13
N GLN A 153 22.06 13.53 -5.48
CA GLN A 153 22.26 14.27 -4.23
C GLN A 153 21.79 13.46 -3.01
N LEU A 154 22.55 13.61 -1.92
CA LEU A 154 22.23 13.05 -0.62
C LEU A 154 21.41 14.06 0.19
N TYR A 155 20.36 13.55 0.83
CA TYR A 155 19.46 14.32 1.69
C TYR A 155 19.33 13.66 3.05
N VAL A 156 19.01 14.47 4.06
CA VAL A 156 18.70 14.04 5.42
C VAL A 156 17.30 14.51 5.76
N TRP A 157 16.48 13.59 6.28
CA TRP A 157 15.17 13.93 6.82
C TRP A 157 15.15 13.70 8.33
N ARG A 158 14.29 14.45 9.02
CA ARG A 158 13.98 14.28 10.44
C ARG A 158 12.47 14.43 10.63
N LEU A 159 11.89 13.56 11.45
CA LEU A 159 10.54 13.70 11.98
C LEU A 159 10.65 13.84 13.50
N SER A 160 10.12 14.92 14.05
CA SER A 160 10.05 15.19 15.49
C SER A 160 8.58 15.28 15.90
N VAL A 161 8.11 14.38 16.76
CA VAL A 161 6.75 14.46 17.32
C VAL A 161 6.75 15.54 18.41
N ILE A 162 5.87 16.52 18.25
CA ILE A 162 5.71 17.66 19.14
C ILE A 162 4.92 17.19 20.36
N CYS A 163 5.65 16.80 21.40
CA CYS A 163 5.03 16.27 22.60
C CYS A 163 4.54 17.39 23.50
N ASP A 164 5.41 18.36 23.81
CA ASP A 164 5.06 19.55 24.56
C ASP A 164 5.33 20.79 23.68
N PRO A 165 4.28 21.45 23.14
CA PRO A 165 4.44 22.65 22.32
C PRO A 165 5.18 23.79 23.04
N ASP A 166 5.10 23.86 24.37
CA ASP A 166 5.77 24.88 25.18
C ASP A 166 7.23 24.48 25.49
N ASN A 167 7.58 23.20 25.38
CA ASN A 167 8.92 22.67 25.62
C ASN A 167 9.29 21.52 24.66
N ARG A 168 9.90 21.89 23.53
CA ARG A 168 10.32 20.97 22.47
C ARG A 168 11.59 20.16 22.77
N LEU A 169 12.19 20.30 23.95
CA LEU A 169 13.43 19.57 24.32
C LEU A 169 13.22 18.06 24.43
N ASP A 170 12.00 17.65 24.76
CA ASP A 170 11.61 16.27 25.03
C ASP A 170 10.87 15.62 23.85
N ASP A 171 10.85 16.27 22.69
CA ASP A 171 10.32 15.69 21.46
C ASP A 171 10.97 14.34 21.18
N ASP A 172 10.14 13.33 20.89
CA ASP A 172 10.65 12.08 20.33
C ASP A 172 10.85 12.25 18.83
N TYR A 173 12.00 11.79 18.33
CA TYR A 173 12.38 12.04 16.94
C TYR A 173 13.11 10.85 16.31
N VAL A 174 12.94 10.76 15.00
CA VAL A 174 13.65 9.84 14.12
C VAL A 174 14.25 10.60 12.96
N TRP A 175 15.37 10.13 12.43
CA TRP A 175 16.05 10.76 11.30
C TRP A 175 16.86 9.75 10.51
N GLY A 176 17.04 10.01 9.22
CA GLY A 176 17.81 9.18 8.32
C GLY A 176 18.13 9.87 7.01
N GLY A 177 18.79 9.15 6.12
CA GLY A 177 19.26 9.70 4.85
C GLY A 177 18.67 8.99 3.65
N PHE A 178 18.73 9.66 2.51
CA PHE A 178 18.43 9.05 1.22
C PHE A 178 19.18 9.73 0.09
N GLU A 179 19.15 9.10 -1.08
CA GLU A 179 19.67 9.64 -2.32
C GLU A 179 18.60 9.51 -3.40
N LEU A 180 18.34 10.62 -4.10
CA LEU A 180 17.56 10.59 -5.34
C LEU A 180 18.48 10.08 -6.45
N VAL A 181 18.26 8.87 -6.94
CA VAL A 181 19.07 8.31 -8.03
C VAL A 181 18.42 8.57 -9.38
N SER A 182 19.24 8.57 -10.43
CA SER A 182 18.73 8.82 -11.78
C SER A 182 17.76 7.73 -12.23
N MET A 183 16.66 8.16 -12.87
CA MET A 183 15.75 7.27 -13.60
C MET A 183 16.45 6.77 -14.87
N SER A 184 17.35 5.79 -14.70
CA SER A 184 18.15 5.23 -15.80
C SER A 184 17.26 4.64 -16.89
N PHE A 185 17.80 4.56 -18.11
CA PHE A 185 17.10 3.92 -19.23
C PHE A 185 16.69 2.47 -18.91
N GLU A 186 17.52 1.74 -18.17
CA GLU A 186 17.25 0.37 -17.73
C GLU A 186 16.04 0.31 -16.80
N ILE A 187 16.02 1.11 -15.72
CA ILE A 187 14.90 1.17 -14.78
C ILE A 187 13.63 1.60 -15.52
N LYS A 188 13.71 2.64 -16.35
CA LYS A 188 12.58 3.15 -17.15
C LYS A 188 12.00 2.08 -18.07
N ASN A 189 12.84 1.28 -18.72
CA ASN A 189 12.40 0.18 -19.58
C ASN A 189 11.79 -0.97 -18.79
N GLN A 190 12.37 -1.34 -17.64
CA GLN A 190 11.81 -2.38 -16.77
C GLN A 190 10.42 -2.00 -16.26
N LEU A 191 10.19 -0.72 -15.94
CA LEU A 191 8.91 -0.18 -15.47
C LEU A 191 7.87 0.02 -16.58
N LYS A 192 8.28 -0.04 -17.85
CA LYS A 192 7.40 0.23 -18.98
C LYS A 192 6.25 -0.78 -19.03
N ASP A 193 5.03 -0.26 -19.16
CA ASP A 193 3.79 -1.04 -19.24
C ASP A 193 3.55 -1.96 -18.01
N LYS A 194 4.17 -1.63 -16.86
CA LYS A 194 4.01 -2.37 -15.61
C LYS A 194 2.93 -1.79 -14.71
N THR A 195 2.09 -2.67 -14.18
CA THR A 195 1.15 -2.40 -13.08
C THR A 195 1.90 -2.02 -11.80
N LYS A 196 1.24 -1.33 -10.85
CA LYS A 196 1.85 -1.00 -9.55
C LYS A 196 2.43 -2.24 -8.85
N ARG A 197 1.67 -3.35 -8.87
CA ARG A 197 2.09 -4.65 -8.33
C ARG A 197 3.37 -5.19 -8.97
N GLU A 198 3.46 -5.18 -10.29
CA GLU A 198 4.66 -5.65 -11.00
C GLU A 198 5.89 -4.77 -10.72
N ARG A 199 5.69 -3.46 -10.50
CA ARG A 199 6.78 -2.53 -10.21
C ARG A 199 7.49 -2.82 -8.89
N LEU A 200 6.81 -3.43 -7.91
CA LEU A 200 7.42 -3.78 -6.62
C LEU A 200 8.70 -4.61 -6.78
N LYS A 201 8.71 -5.63 -7.64
CA LYS A 201 9.92 -6.44 -7.91
C LYS A 201 11.06 -5.62 -8.49
N ILE A 202 10.72 -4.69 -9.37
CA ILE A 202 11.70 -3.84 -10.06
C ILE A 202 12.32 -2.88 -9.05
N TYR A 203 11.50 -2.20 -8.26
CA TYR A 203 11.98 -1.30 -7.22
C TYR A 203 12.83 -2.05 -6.18
N ALA A 204 12.39 -3.24 -5.73
CA ALA A 204 13.13 -4.04 -4.76
C ALA A 204 14.48 -4.55 -5.29
N ALA A 205 14.53 -5.01 -6.54
CA ALA A 205 15.76 -5.47 -7.19
C ALA A 205 16.78 -4.34 -7.40
N ASN A 206 16.29 -3.11 -7.60
CA ASN A 206 17.12 -1.90 -7.76
C ASN A 206 17.41 -1.19 -6.42
N GLY A 207 16.92 -1.70 -5.28
CA GLY A 207 17.16 -1.14 -3.95
C GLY A 207 16.47 0.20 -3.68
N LEU A 208 15.40 0.49 -4.43
CA LEU A 208 14.61 1.71 -4.37
C LEU A 208 13.61 1.65 -3.19
N TRP A 209 14.15 1.78 -1.97
CA TRP A 209 13.41 1.58 -0.72
C TRP A 209 12.10 2.39 -0.66
N PHE A 210 12.18 3.70 -0.91
CA PHE A 210 11.04 4.61 -0.79
C PHE A 210 9.94 4.27 -1.81
N ASP A 211 10.34 3.91 -3.04
CA ASP A 211 9.41 3.49 -4.09
C ASP A 211 8.72 2.16 -3.73
N VAL A 212 9.45 1.18 -3.18
CA VAL A 212 8.87 -0.11 -2.75
C VAL A 212 7.85 0.08 -1.63
N VAL A 213 8.26 0.72 -0.52
CA VAL A 213 7.40 0.85 0.67
C VAL A 213 6.15 1.66 0.36
N THR A 214 6.29 2.74 -0.41
CA THR A 214 5.16 3.59 -0.80
C THR A 214 4.21 2.85 -1.72
N THR A 215 4.72 2.19 -2.76
CA THR A 215 3.88 1.45 -3.71
C THR A 215 3.12 0.32 -3.00
N LEU A 216 3.76 -0.39 -2.08
CA LEU A 216 3.13 -1.50 -1.36
C LEU A 216 2.07 -1.00 -0.36
N ALA A 217 2.36 0.07 0.37
CA ALA A 217 1.40 0.68 1.29
C ALA A 217 0.17 1.22 0.55
N GLU A 218 0.35 1.91 -0.58
CA GLU A 218 -0.78 2.39 -1.41
C GLU A 218 -1.64 1.24 -1.95
N LEU A 219 -1.03 0.14 -2.37
CA LEU A 219 -1.77 -1.05 -2.82
C LEU A 219 -2.64 -1.60 -1.68
N ARG A 220 -2.11 -1.65 -0.45
CA ARG A 220 -2.87 -2.08 0.73
C ARG A 220 -4.01 -1.11 1.06
N GLU A 221 -3.77 0.20 1.06
CA GLU A 221 -4.80 1.22 1.30
C GLU A 221 -5.95 1.15 0.28
N SER A 222 -5.62 0.83 -0.99
CA SER A 222 -6.60 0.79 -2.07
C SER A 222 -7.58 -0.39 -2.00
N ASN A 223 -7.39 -1.34 -1.07
CA ASN A 223 -8.22 -2.55 -0.90
C ASN A 223 -8.49 -3.29 -2.22
N VAL A 224 -7.55 -3.24 -3.16
CA VAL A 224 -7.65 -4.06 -4.37
C VAL A 224 -7.58 -5.51 -3.88
N GLU A 225 -8.53 -6.36 -4.30
CA GLU A 225 -8.52 -7.81 -4.04
C GLU A 225 -7.38 -8.51 -4.80
N GLU A 226 -6.16 -7.99 -4.64
CA GLU A 226 -4.93 -8.66 -5.03
C GLU A 226 -4.48 -9.50 -3.84
N GLN A 227 -4.37 -10.81 -4.09
CA GLN A 227 -3.92 -11.77 -3.10
C GLN A 227 -2.52 -11.40 -2.57
N ASP A 228 -2.31 -11.62 -1.28
CA ASP A 228 -1.01 -11.66 -0.59
C ASP A 228 -0.35 -10.30 -0.24
N LEU A 229 -1.00 -9.15 -0.42
CA LEU A 229 -0.41 -7.83 -0.09
C LEU A 229 0.00 -7.67 1.38
N ASP A 230 -0.75 -8.26 2.31
CA ASP A 230 -0.39 -8.24 3.73
C ASP A 230 0.80 -9.15 4.02
N GLU A 231 0.93 -10.29 3.32
CA GLU A 231 2.09 -11.17 3.44
C GLU A 231 3.35 -10.47 2.94
N ASP A 232 3.27 -9.77 1.79
CA ASP A 232 4.40 -9.02 1.26
C ASP A 232 4.82 -7.87 2.18
N TRP A 233 3.86 -7.23 2.85
CA TRP A 233 4.15 -6.17 3.82
C TRP A 233 4.93 -6.71 5.00
N VAL A 234 4.47 -7.84 5.55
CA VAL A 234 5.17 -8.55 6.63
C VAL A 234 6.57 -8.98 6.17
N GLU A 235 6.71 -9.59 4.98
CA GLU A 235 8.01 -10.04 4.43
C GLU A 235 8.97 -8.86 4.22
N LEU A 236 8.47 -7.74 3.68
CA LEU A 236 9.28 -6.54 3.46
C LEU A 236 9.80 -5.95 4.78
N LEU A 237 8.93 -5.82 5.78
CA LEU A 237 9.32 -5.27 7.07
C LEU A 237 10.24 -6.21 7.85
N GLN A 238 10.04 -7.53 7.76
CA GLN A 238 10.95 -8.53 8.33
C GLN A 238 12.37 -8.41 7.75
N GLN A 239 12.51 -8.22 6.43
CA GLN A 239 13.83 -8.07 5.80
C GLN A 239 14.65 -6.88 6.32
N VAL A 240 13.97 -5.86 6.85
CA VAL A 240 14.61 -4.70 7.48
C VAL A 240 14.53 -4.74 9.02
N GLY A 241 14.05 -5.83 9.61
CA GLY A 241 13.90 -5.99 11.06
C GLY A 241 12.97 -4.94 11.67
N LEU A 242 11.79 -4.78 11.06
CA LEU A 242 10.64 -3.96 11.48
C LEU A 242 9.37 -4.82 11.60
N GLU A 243 9.52 -6.13 11.79
CA GLU A 243 8.42 -7.08 11.91
C GLU A 243 7.45 -6.74 13.06
N GLU A 244 7.95 -6.07 14.11
CA GLU A 244 7.19 -5.71 15.30
C GLU A 244 6.08 -4.67 15.04
N ILE A 245 6.14 -3.96 13.92
CA ILE A 245 5.12 -2.99 13.51
C ILE A 245 4.31 -3.46 12.28
N SER A 246 4.49 -4.70 11.84
CA SER A 246 3.88 -5.18 10.59
C SER A 246 2.37 -5.37 10.66
N ASP A 247 1.81 -5.51 11.86
CA ASP A 247 0.38 -5.63 12.14
C ASP A 247 -0.30 -4.27 12.42
N LYS A 248 0.46 -3.17 12.46
CA LYS A 248 -0.06 -1.84 12.73
C LYS A 248 -0.82 -1.31 11.51
N LEU A 249 -1.91 -0.59 11.79
CA LEU A 249 -2.79 -0.05 10.75
C LEU A 249 -2.11 1.09 9.99
N LEU A 250 -2.31 1.13 8.68
CA LEU A 250 -2.07 2.33 7.88
C LEU A 250 -3.20 3.32 8.18
N VAL A 251 -2.86 4.52 8.63
CA VAL A 251 -3.85 5.55 9.03
C VAL A 251 -3.67 6.80 8.21
N ASP A 252 -4.79 7.39 7.79
CA ASP A 252 -4.80 8.69 7.13
C ASP A 252 -4.82 9.78 8.21
N CYS A 253 -3.75 10.58 8.28
CA CYS A 253 -3.49 11.50 9.39
C CYS A 253 -3.14 12.91 8.93
N CYS A 254 -2.43 12.99 7.82
CA CYS A 254 -1.32 13.92 7.72
C CYS A 254 -1.62 14.96 6.66
N THR A 255 -2.45 15.92 7.04
CA THR A 255 -2.67 17.15 6.27
C THR A 255 -1.63 18.18 6.71
N SER A 256 -0.81 18.68 5.79
CA SER A 256 0.01 19.87 6.04
C SER A 256 -0.91 21.09 6.11
N GLU A 257 -0.85 21.88 7.18
CA GLU A 257 -1.36 23.24 7.14
C GLU A 257 -0.41 24.07 6.26
N GLN A 258 -0.86 24.43 5.06
CA GLN A 258 -0.14 25.34 4.15
C GLN A 258 -0.51 26.80 4.42
#